data_AF-A0A8H4SVR9-F1
#
_entry.id   AF-A0A8H4SVR9-F1
#
_cell.length_a   1.000
_cell.length_b   1.000
_cell.length_c   1.000
_cell.angle_alpha   90.00
_cell.angle_beta   90.00
_cell.angle_gamma   90.00
#
_symmetry.space_group_name_H-M   'P 1'
#
loop_
_entity.id
_entity.type
_entity.pdbx_description
1 polymer ?
#
loop_
_entity_poly.entity_id
_entity_poly.type
_entity_poly.pdbx_seq_one_letter_code
_entity_poly.pdbx_strand_id
1 'polypeptide(L)'
;MTAAQCRSRRGGFVDRKDMTAASSTALSSLSQLNPGWVEITSNDTKTPFQYAVDTELRIQDQSVTMVQGLISQGQQHTMSHIGLAESSTLLHSLKSDDLIRARSWGLDAGSQSFTAPRNGSLVLGGYDASSFEGGWFSYDIPKSNLVRERSCPLQVQITEIQLTAQIGRNKPSVEWPVAGGLPLIACIEPYDNQFRFPTPILNTVKRMLGKDNDLIDASTYPDLYNVEPGLVYDASSNISFSMTVTIEDGLKVEIPSYELVRPLRGLDAKGAPMVYLFVNHENSTFSLARQNQGQTFLDVKSSGKCPSAPALTKSDKGLIAVGVVLGVLIIGLVCYVAYRCWKKPLANVRDAETKRNERPDCFNDLEVPSPQRPSVEEG
;
A
#
# COMPACT_ATOMS: atom_id res chain seq x y z
N MET A 1 -8.92 16.51 -9.88
CA MET A 1 -7.85 15.54 -9.54
C MET A 1 -7.02 15.25 -10.79
N THR A 2 -5.69 15.41 -10.75
CA THR A 2 -4.80 15.12 -11.88
C THR A 2 -4.54 13.61 -12.02
N ALA A 3 -4.07 13.16 -13.19
CA ALA A 3 -3.69 11.74 -13.39
C ALA A 3 -2.56 11.29 -12.44
N ALA A 4 -1.65 12.20 -12.06
CA ALA A 4 -0.60 11.94 -11.09
C ALA A 4 -1.13 11.85 -9.65
N GLN A 5 -2.08 12.72 -9.26
CA GLN A 5 -2.86 12.59 -8.01
C GLN A 5 -3.60 11.25 -7.93
N CYS A 6 -4.09 10.73 -9.05
CA CYS A 6 -4.74 9.43 -9.08
C CYS A 6 -3.72 8.28 -8.90
N ARG A 7 -2.62 8.30 -9.66
CA ARG A 7 -1.58 7.24 -9.66
C ARG A 7 -0.89 7.07 -8.30
N SER A 8 -0.52 8.17 -7.65
CA SER A 8 0.14 8.13 -6.34
C SER A 8 -0.76 7.53 -5.25
N ARG A 9 -2.08 7.57 -5.42
CA ARG A 9 -3.03 7.23 -4.36
C ARG A 9 -3.75 5.90 -4.58
N ARG A 10 -3.87 5.45 -5.84
CA ARG A 10 -4.64 4.26 -6.23
C ARG A 10 -3.81 3.07 -6.70
N GLY A 11 -2.48 3.13 -6.60
CA GLY A 11 -1.59 1.97 -6.80
C GLY A 11 -1.42 1.50 -8.25
N GLY A 12 -1.97 2.21 -9.23
CA GLY A 12 -1.89 1.86 -10.65
C GLY A 12 -3.08 2.36 -11.47
N PHE A 13 -3.16 1.94 -12.73
CA PHE A 13 -4.37 2.06 -13.55
C PHE A 13 -4.77 0.67 -14.01
N VAL A 14 -6.07 0.40 -14.02
CA VAL A 14 -6.64 -0.58 -14.95
C VAL A 14 -6.97 0.21 -16.21
N ASP A 15 -6.41 -0.19 -17.35
CA ASP A 15 -6.75 0.46 -18.62
C ASP A 15 -8.17 0.04 -18.99
N ARG A 16 -9.05 1.01 -19.26
CA ARG A 16 -10.49 0.74 -19.47
C ARG A 16 -10.71 -0.28 -20.60
N LYS A 17 -9.81 -0.30 -21.58
CA LYS A 17 -9.86 -1.22 -22.73
C LYS A 17 -9.63 -2.69 -22.33
N ASP A 18 -9.01 -2.92 -21.18
CA ASP A 18 -8.73 -4.26 -20.65
C ASP A 18 -9.91 -4.79 -19.80
N MET A 19 -10.95 -3.97 -19.61
CA MET A 19 -12.16 -4.35 -18.89
C MET A 19 -13.36 -4.45 -19.83
N THR A 20 -14.12 -5.54 -19.69
CA THR A 20 -15.43 -5.68 -20.33
C THR A 20 -16.46 -4.80 -19.62
N ALA A 21 -17.39 -4.23 -20.40
CA ALA A 21 -18.54 -3.53 -19.84
C ALA A 21 -19.37 -4.53 -19.01
N ALA A 22 -19.76 -4.11 -17.81
CA ALA A 22 -20.57 -4.96 -16.94
C ALA A 22 -21.95 -5.20 -17.57
N SER A 23 -22.42 -6.44 -17.55
CA SER A 23 -23.81 -6.74 -17.92
C SER A 23 -24.78 -6.07 -16.93
N SER A 24 -26.03 -5.85 -17.33
CA SER A 24 -27.06 -5.31 -16.42
C SER A 24 -27.20 -6.17 -15.16
N THR A 25 -27.07 -7.49 -15.28
CA THR A 25 -27.06 -8.42 -14.15
C THR A 25 -25.85 -8.18 -13.25
N ALA A 26 -24.63 -8.12 -13.79
CA ALA A 26 -23.42 -7.88 -13.00
C ALA A 26 -23.46 -6.52 -12.28
N LEU A 27 -23.97 -5.48 -12.94
CA LEU A 27 -24.20 -4.17 -12.35
C LEU A 27 -25.19 -4.21 -11.20
N SER A 28 -26.30 -4.94 -11.38
CA SER A 28 -27.31 -5.10 -10.34
C SER A 28 -26.76 -5.87 -9.13
N SER A 29 -26.00 -6.94 -9.37
CA SER A 29 -25.35 -7.73 -8.32
C SER A 29 -24.30 -6.89 -7.58
N LEU A 30 -23.45 -6.16 -8.28
CA LEU A 30 -22.46 -5.27 -7.63
C LEU A 30 -23.12 -4.19 -6.79
N SER A 31 -24.20 -3.59 -7.29
CA SER A 31 -24.96 -2.56 -6.56
C SER A 31 -25.64 -3.14 -5.31
N GLN A 32 -26.21 -4.35 -5.40
CA GLN A 32 -26.82 -5.06 -4.28
C GLN A 32 -25.79 -5.50 -3.22
N LEU A 33 -24.61 -5.92 -3.65
CA LEU A 33 -23.51 -6.30 -2.75
C LEU A 33 -22.84 -5.09 -2.10
N ASN A 34 -22.94 -3.91 -2.71
CA ASN A 34 -22.25 -2.69 -2.27
C ASN A 34 -23.22 -1.49 -2.14
N PRO A 35 -24.29 -1.60 -1.34
CA PRO A 35 -25.32 -0.56 -1.25
C PRO A 35 -24.75 0.77 -0.72
N GLY A 36 -23.78 0.74 0.19
CA GLY A 36 -23.12 1.95 0.69
C GLY A 36 -22.38 2.74 -0.41
N TRP A 37 -21.80 2.06 -1.40
CA TRP A 37 -21.17 2.74 -2.53
C TRP A 37 -22.19 3.40 -3.46
N VAL A 38 -23.36 2.77 -3.64
CA VAL A 38 -24.48 3.36 -4.38
C VAL A 38 -24.99 4.62 -3.68
N GLU A 39 -25.08 4.59 -2.36
CA GLU A 39 -25.49 5.74 -1.57
C GLU A 39 -24.48 6.89 -1.63
N ILE A 40 -23.19 6.61 -1.39
CA ILE A 40 -22.11 7.60 -1.41
C ILE A 40 -22.02 8.33 -2.76
N THR A 41 -22.20 7.60 -3.86
CA THR A 41 -22.07 8.15 -5.21
C THR A 41 -23.38 8.67 -5.79
N SER A 42 -24.51 8.53 -5.08
CA SER A 42 -25.85 8.82 -5.62
C SER A 42 -26.05 10.25 -6.14
N ASN A 43 -25.33 11.22 -5.55
CA ASN A 43 -25.33 12.61 -6.00
C ASN A 43 -24.49 12.84 -7.27
N ASP A 44 -23.50 11.99 -7.50
CA ASP A 44 -22.59 12.07 -8.65
C ASP A 44 -23.07 11.19 -9.83
N THR A 45 -23.62 10.01 -9.54
CA THR A 45 -24.03 9.03 -10.55
C THR A 45 -25.05 8.02 -10.01
N LYS A 46 -25.96 7.59 -10.88
CA LYS A 46 -26.91 6.50 -10.59
C LYS A 46 -26.33 5.11 -10.88
N THR A 47 -25.17 5.04 -11.52
CA THR A 47 -24.49 3.79 -11.92
C THR A 47 -23.02 3.87 -11.50
N PRO A 48 -22.72 3.69 -10.19
CA PRO A 48 -21.34 3.78 -9.69
C PRO A 48 -20.41 2.78 -10.36
N PHE A 49 -20.92 1.57 -10.60
CA PHE A 49 -20.23 0.52 -11.31
C PHE A 49 -20.56 0.64 -12.80
N GLN A 50 -19.55 0.71 -13.64
CA GLN A 50 -19.72 0.78 -15.11
C GLN A 50 -19.02 -0.39 -15.82
N TYR A 51 -18.01 -0.95 -15.16
CA TYR A 51 -17.25 -2.10 -15.63
C TYR A 51 -17.16 -3.09 -14.49
N ALA A 52 -17.19 -4.37 -14.85
CA ALA A 52 -17.10 -5.47 -13.90
C ALA A 52 -16.44 -6.61 -14.64
N VAL A 53 -15.46 -7.23 -14.01
CA VAL A 53 -14.75 -8.36 -14.59
C VAL A 53 -14.45 -9.36 -13.47
N ASP A 54 -14.60 -10.64 -13.78
CA ASP A 54 -14.01 -11.70 -12.97
C ASP A 54 -12.51 -11.67 -13.21
N THR A 55 -11.75 -11.34 -12.18
CA THR A 55 -10.29 -11.27 -12.28
C THR A 55 -9.65 -11.73 -10.99
N GLU A 56 -8.39 -12.15 -11.10
CA GLU A 56 -7.61 -12.56 -9.95
C GLU A 56 -7.18 -11.34 -9.13
N LEU A 57 -7.57 -11.31 -7.85
CA LEU A 57 -6.90 -10.49 -6.85
C LEU A 57 -5.68 -11.27 -6.36
N ARG A 58 -4.48 -10.73 -6.64
CA ARG A 58 -3.23 -11.30 -6.12
C ARG A 58 -2.90 -10.70 -4.76
N ILE A 59 -2.73 -11.56 -3.77
CA ILE A 59 -2.27 -11.20 -2.43
C ILE A 59 -0.97 -11.95 -2.19
N GLN A 60 0.16 -11.25 -2.34
CA GLN A 60 1.49 -11.84 -2.33
C GLN A 60 1.63 -12.99 -3.37
N ASP A 61 1.83 -14.21 -2.91
CA ASP A 61 1.97 -15.43 -3.71
C ASP A 61 0.64 -16.15 -3.97
N GLN A 62 -0.45 -15.72 -3.33
CA GLN A 62 -1.79 -16.27 -3.50
C GLN A 62 -2.62 -15.46 -4.52
N SER A 63 -3.58 -16.11 -5.15
CA SER A 63 -4.55 -15.49 -6.04
C SER A 63 -5.95 -15.99 -5.74
N VAL A 64 -6.93 -15.09 -5.72
CA VAL A 64 -8.34 -15.42 -5.58
C VAL A 64 -9.13 -14.79 -6.71
N THR A 65 -9.97 -15.58 -7.38
CA THR A 65 -10.84 -15.06 -8.44
C THR A 65 -12.07 -14.42 -7.81
N MET A 66 -12.34 -13.16 -8.15
CA MET A 66 -13.53 -12.47 -7.68
C MET A 66 -14.01 -11.42 -8.68
N VAL A 67 -15.30 -11.06 -8.59
CA VAL A 67 -15.87 -9.96 -9.37
C VAL A 67 -15.27 -8.64 -8.85
N GLN A 68 -14.55 -7.93 -9.71
CA GLN A 68 -14.05 -6.59 -9.43
C GLN A 68 -14.84 -5.56 -10.23
N GLY A 69 -15.47 -4.61 -9.54
CA GLY A 69 -16.18 -3.48 -10.15
C GLY A 69 -15.30 -2.24 -10.26
N LEU A 70 -15.28 -1.58 -11.43
CA LEU A 70 -14.62 -0.29 -11.60
C LEU A 70 -15.58 0.85 -11.28
N ILE A 71 -15.19 1.67 -10.31
CA ILE A 71 -15.84 2.94 -10.00
C ILE A 71 -15.07 4.06 -10.72
N SER A 72 -15.66 4.59 -11.78
CA SER A 72 -15.07 5.65 -12.63
C SER A 72 -15.55 7.05 -12.27
N GLN A 73 -16.58 7.17 -11.44
CA GLN A 73 -17.21 8.41 -11.00
C GLN A 73 -17.38 8.41 -9.48
N GLY A 74 -17.25 9.58 -8.87
CA GLY A 74 -17.16 9.75 -7.42
C GLY A 74 -16.06 10.75 -7.09
N GLN A 75 -16.45 11.97 -6.72
CA GLN A 75 -15.49 12.95 -6.21
C GLN A 75 -15.09 12.54 -4.78
N GLN A 76 -13.81 12.73 -4.45
CA GLN A 76 -13.26 12.63 -3.07
C GLN A 76 -12.87 11.26 -2.49
N HIS A 77 -12.87 10.17 -3.25
CA HIS A 77 -12.31 8.89 -2.77
C HIS A 77 -10.90 8.64 -3.30
N THR A 78 -9.99 8.35 -2.38
CA THR A 78 -8.58 8.52 -2.67
C THR A 78 -7.78 7.25 -2.67
N MET A 79 -8.39 6.14 -2.27
CA MET A 79 -7.77 4.82 -2.24
C MET A 79 -8.81 3.81 -2.71
N SER A 80 -8.34 2.68 -3.25
CA SER A 80 -9.19 1.50 -3.41
C SER A 80 -9.47 0.92 -2.02
N HIS A 81 -10.68 0.43 -1.80
CA HIS A 81 -11.09 -0.14 -0.51
C HIS A 81 -11.27 -1.65 -0.64
N ILE A 82 -10.92 -2.37 0.43
CA ILE A 82 -11.27 -3.77 0.61
C ILE A 82 -12.33 -3.82 1.71
N GLY A 83 -13.56 -4.15 1.35
CA GLY A 83 -14.65 -4.32 2.31
C GLY A 83 -14.49 -5.64 3.08
N LEU A 84 -14.36 -5.55 4.41
CA LEU A 84 -14.20 -6.70 5.31
C LEU A 84 -15.37 -6.87 6.30
N ALA A 85 -16.50 -6.20 6.05
CA ALA A 85 -17.72 -6.30 6.85
C ALA A 85 -18.45 -7.66 6.64
N GLU A 86 -19.63 -7.84 7.23
CA GLU A 86 -20.33 -9.13 7.32
C GLU A 86 -20.63 -9.79 5.96
N SER A 87 -20.80 -8.98 4.92
CA SER A 87 -21.06 -9.39 3.53
C SER A 87 -19.81 -9.30 2.62
N SER A 88 -18.60 -9.33 3.19
CA SER A 88 -17.35 -9.24 2.44
C SER A 88 -17.25 -10.31 1.35
N THR A 89 -17.21 -9.86 0.09
CA THR A 89 -17.03 -10.74 -1.07
C THR A 89 -15.66 -11.42 -1.04
N LEU A 90 -14.61 -10.72 -0.60
CA LEU A 90 -13.27 -11.28 -0.46
C LEU A 90 -13.25 -12.45 0.54
N LEU A 91 -13.79 -12.26 1.74
CA LEU A 91 -13.82 -13.31 2.76
C LEU A 91 -14.67 -14.50 2.32
N HIS A 92 -15.75 -14.25 1.57
CA HIS A 92 -16.54 -15.31 0.95
C HIS A 92 -15.73 -16.13 -0.07
N SER A 93 -15.07 -15.48 -1.02
CA SER A 93 -14.26 -16.16 -2.05
C SER A 93 -13.09 -16.93 -1.43
N LEU A 94 -12.36 -16.33 -0.48
CA LEU A 94 -11.27 -17.03 0.21
C LEU A 94 -11.77 -18.27 0.97
N LYS A 95 -12.99 -18.20 1.53
CA LYS A 95 -13.57 -19.33 2.26
C LYS A 95 -14.10 -20.42 1.31
N SER A 96 -14.67 -20.05 0.15
CA SER A 96 -15.13 -21.02 -0.86
C SER A 96 -13.97 -21.79 -1.47
N ASP A 97 -12.82 -21.14 -1.63
CA ASP A 97 -11.61 -21.73 -2.21
C ASP A 97 -10.76 -22.48 -1.17
N ASP A 98 -11.29 -22.67 0.05
CA ASP A 98 -10.65 -23.30 1.22
C ASP A 98 -9.27 -22.71 1.60
N LEU A 99 -9.00 -21.46 1.23
CA LEU A 99 -7.78 -20.71 1.58
C LEU A 99 -7.82 -20.18 3.01
N ILE A 100 -9.02 -19.93 3.55
CA ILE A 100 -9.24 -19.58 4.96
C ILE A 100 -10.25 -20.51 5.63
N ARG A 101 -10.06 -20.76 6.92
CA ARG A 101 -10.95 -21.66 7.68
C ARG A 101 -12.25 -20.98 8.13
N ALA A 102 -12.22 -19.69 8.40
CA ALA A 102 -13.36 -18.88 8.84
C ALA A 102 -13.45 -17.57 8.05
N ARG A 103 -14.65 -16.99 7.92
CA ARG A 103 -14.83 -15.63 7.36
C ARG A 103 -14.57 -14.58 8.44
N SER A 104 -13.36 -14.58 8.97
CA SER A 104 -12.90 -13.67 10.02
C SER A 104 -11.67 -12.90 9.57
N TRP A 105 -11.31 -11.85 10.30
CA TRP A 105 -10.07 -11.13 10.11
C TRP A 105 -9.60 -10.52 11.42
N GLY A 106 -8.28 -10.37 11.55
CA GLY A 106 -7.62 -9.67 12.64
C GLY A 106 -6.78 -8.54 12.07
N LEU A 107 -6.83 -7.38 12.70
CA LEU A 107 -6.12 -6.19 12.26
C LEU A 107 -5.28 -5.63 13.40
N ASP A 108 -3.98 -5.59 13.16
CA ASP A 108 -3.08 -4.66 13.81
C ASP A 108 -2.81 -3.52 12.80
N ALA A 109 -3.34 -2.33 13.06
CA ALA A 109 -3.19 -1.20 12.12
C ALA A 109 -1.74 -0.69 12.02
N GLY A 110 -0.85 -1.12 12.91
CA GLY A 110 0.50 -0.57 13.02
C GLY A 110 0.48 0.85 13.61
N SER A 111 1.51 1.62 13.30
CA SER A 111 1.62 3.03 13.63
C SER A 111 2.13 3.83 12.45
N GLN A 112 1.40 4.89 12.10
CA GLN A 112 1.85 5.89 11.13
C GLN A 112 2.60 7.04 11.80
N SER A 113 2.89 6.92 13.11
CA SER A 113 3.63 7.91 13.87
C SER A 113 4.95 8.20 13.22
N PHE A 114 5.29 9.48 13.17
CA PHE A 114 6.58 9.90 12.70
C PHE A 114 7.70 9.48 13.69
N THR A 115 7.43 9.56 15.00
CA THR A 115 8.43 9.30 16.05
C THR A 115 8.47 7.85 16.54
N ALA A 116 7.41 7.07 16.31
CA ALA A 116 7.32 5.68 16.70
C ALA A 116 6.63 4.81 15.62
N PRO A 117 7.14 4.82 14.37
CA PRO A 117 6.51 4.06 13.28
C PRO A 117 6.57 2.56 13.55
N ARG A 118 5.49 1.85 13.20
CA ARG A 118 5.40 0.40 13.38
C ARG A 118 4.59 -0.22 12.24
N ASN A 119 5.08 -1.33 11.70
CA ASN A 119 4.31 -2.09 10.72
C ASN A 119 3.08 -2.71 11.39
N GLY A 120 1.96 -2.69 10.68
CA GLY A 120 0.76 -3.44 11.04
C GLY A 120 0.70 -4.80 10.36
N SER A 121 -0.37 -5.53 10.62
CA SER A 121 -0.70 -6.80 10.00
C SER A 121 -2.21 -6.92 9.78
N LEU A 122 -2.60 -7.56 8.68
CA LEU A 122 -3.97 -7.98 8.41
C LEU A 122 -3.95 -9.49 8.21
N VAL A 123 -4.60 -10.21 9.11
CA VAL A 123 -4.74 -11.67 9.02
C VAL A 123 -6.15 -11.98 8.55
N LEU A 124 -6.28 -12.71 7.44
CA LEU A 124 -7.57 -13.18 6.93
C LEU A 124 -7.78 -14.62 7.38
N GLY A 125 -8.96 -14.93 7.91
CA GLY A 125 -9.30 -16.25 8.42
C GLY A 125 -8.91 -16.53 9.87
N GLY A 126 -8.43 -15.53 10.60
CA GLY A 126 -7.93 -15.67 11.96
C GLY A 126 -7.42 -14.34 12.52
N TYR A 127 -6.48 -14.44 13.46
CA TYR A 127 -5.81 -13.30 14.08
C TYR A 127 -4.36 -13.69 14.41
N ASP A 128 -3.50 -12.70 14.65
CA ASP A 128 -2.14 -12.91 15.16
C ASP A 128 -2.13 -12.82 16.69
N ALA A 129 -1.92 -13.94 17.36
CA ALA A 129 -1.89 -14.01 18.83
C ALA A 129 -0.68 -13.29 19.44
N SER A 130 0.36 -12.99 18.65
CA SER A 130 1.52 -12.23 19.11
C SER A 130 1.34 -10.71 19.04
N SER A 131 0.25 -10.24 18.41
CA SER A 131 -0.04 -8.82 18.22
C SER A 131 -0.76 -8.16 19.42
N PHE A 132 -1.10 -8.92 20.47
CA PHE A 132 -1.74 -8.38 21.67
C PHE A 132 -1.30 -9.12 22.94
N GLU A 133 -1.45 -8.46 24.08
CA GLU A 133 -1.19 -9.02 25.40
C GLU A 133 -2.48 -9.07 26.23
N GLY A 134 -2.57 -10.03 27.16
CA GLY A 134 -3.73 -10.18 28.03
C GLY A 134 -4.85 -11.05 27.45
N GLY A 135 -6.07 -10.82 27.94
CA GLY A 135 -7.27 -11.56 27.55
C GLY A 135 -8.11 -10.83 26.52
N TRP A 136 -9.13 -11.53 26.00
CA TRP A 136 -10.08 -10.98 25.04
C TRP A 136 -11.19 -10.20 25.73
N PHE A 137 -11.54 -9.06 25.12
CA PHE A 137 -12.83 -8.40 25.30
C PHE A 137 -13.65 -8.68 24.04
N SER A 138 -14.82 -9.27 24.21
CA SER A 138 -15.67 -9.74 23.12
C SER A 138 -16.97 -8.96 23.12
N TYR A 139 -17.30 -8.38 21.97
CA TYR A 139 -18.52 -7.60 21.77
C TYR A 139 -19.34 -8.24 20.67
N ASP A 140 -20.66 -8.30 20.87
CA ASP A 140 -21.58 -8.82 19.86
C ASP A 140 -21.77 -7.81 18.73
N ILE A 141 -21.77 -8.28 17.48
CA ILE A 141 -22.23 -7.46 16.35
C ILE A 141 -23.75 -7.28 16.50
N PRO A 142 -24.25 -6.05 16.68
CA PRO A 142 -25.67 -5.84 16.95
C PRO A 142 -26.51 -6.15 15.71
N LYS A 143 -27.72 -6.69 15.93
CA LYS A 143 -28.68 -6.97 14.83
C LYS A 143 -29.01 -5.72 14.01
N SER A 144 -29.05 -4.56 14.67
CA SER A 144 -29.11 -3.25 14.02
C SER A 144 -27.72 -2.64 14.00
N ASN A 145 -27.06 -2.68 12.86
CA ASN A 145 -25.74 -2.08 12.67
C ASN A 145 -25.81 -0.59 12.33
N LEU A 146 -26.89 0.12 12.63
CA LEU A 146 -27.04 1.55 12.32
C LEU A 146 -26.72 2.42 13.54
N VAL A 147 -25.74 3.31 13.39
CA VAL A 147 -25.45 4.39 14.34
C VAL A 147 -25.65 5.71 13.62
N ARG A 148 -26.66 6.48 14.04
CA ARG A 148 -27.04 7.75 13.38
C ARG A 148 -27.18 7.61 11.86
N GLU A 149 -27.97 6.61 11.45
CA GLU A 149 -28.26 6.29 10.04
C GLU A 149 -27.07 5.79 9.22
N ARG A 150 -25.88 5.66 9.81
CA ARG A 150 -24.70 5.06 9.16
C ARG A 150 -24.51 3.61 9.59
N SER A 151 -24.20 2.73 8.62
CA SER A 151 -23.79 1.36 8.92
C SER A 151 -22.46 1.32 9.68
N CYS A 152 -22.46 0.55 10.75
CA CYS A 152 -21.43 0.45 11.76
C CYS A 152 -21.59 -0.90 12.46
N PRO A 153 -20.99 -1.98 11.91
CA PRO A 153 -21.11 -3.31 12.50
C PRO A 153 -20.20 -3.51 13.71
N LEU A 154 -19.07 -2.78 13.77
CA LEU A 154 -18.12 -2.82 14.88
C LEU A 154 -18.44 -1.71 15.88
N GLN A 155 -19.53 -1.89 16.62
CA GLN A 155 -20.00 -0.96 17.64
C GLN A 155 -19.38 -1.27 19.00
N VAL A 156 -19.02 -0.22 19.73
CA VAL A 156 -18.62 -0.32 21.14
C VAL A 156 -19.21 0.84 21.92
N GLN A 157 -19.54 0.62 23.19
CA GLN A 157 -19.92 1.71 24.08
C GLN A 157 -18.71 2.26 24.84
N ILE A 158 -18.36 3.51 24.58
CA ILE A 158 -17.37 4.26 25.36
C ILE A 158 -18.06 4.80 26.62
N THR A 159 -17.54 4.44 27.79
CA THR A 159 -18.08 4.83 29.10
C THR A 159 -17.32 6.00 29.73
N GLU A 160 -16.03 6.14 29.40
CA GLU A 160 -15.18 7.20 29.91
C GLU A 160 -14.18 7.65 28.84
N ILE A 161 -13.89 8.96 28.81
CA ILE A 161 -12.77 9.52 28.06
C ILE A 161 -12.01 10.47 29.00
N GLN A 162 -10.72 10.22 29.14
CA GLN A 162 -9.78 11.08 29.86
C GLN A 162 -8.79 11.66 28.86
N LEU A 163 -8.67 12.99 28.82
CA LEU A 163 -7.75 13.69 27.94
C LEU A 163 -6.59 14.25 28.75
N THR A 164 -5.38 14.16 28.20
CA THR A 164 -4.19 14.76 28.80
C THR A 164 -3.50 15.63 27.77
N ALA A 165 -3.35 16.92 28.07
CA ALA A 165 -2.70 17.88 27.18
C ALA A 165 -1.56 18.64 27.86
N GLN A 166 -0.51 18.93 27.11
CA GLN A 166 0.58 19.80 27.51
C GLN A 166 0.87 20.77 26.36
N ILE A 167 0.86 22.08 26.65
CA ILE A 167 1.14 23.13 25.65
C ILE A 167 2.39 23.89 26.08
N GLY A 168 3.39 23.95 25.20
CA GLY A 168 4.66 24.60 25.47
C GLY A 168 5.64 23.72 26.25
N ARG A 169 6.93 23.94 26.01
CA ARG A 169 7.98 23.18 26.69
C ARG A 169 7.95 23.45 28.20
N ASN A 170 8.10 22.40 28.99
CA ASN A 170 8.20 22.43 30.46
C ASN A 170 6.96 23.00 31.18
N LYS A 171 5.80 23.04 30.52
CA LYS A 171 4.52 23.28 31.20
C LYS A 171 3.98 21.98 31.79
N PRO A 172 3.25 22.02 32.92
CA PRO A 172 2.62 20.82 33.46
C PRO A 172 1.54 20.32 32.50
N SER A 173 1.40 19.00 32.41
CA SER A 173 0.26 18.39 31.74
C SER A 173 -1.03 18.66 32.52
N VAL A 174 -2.12 18.88 31.80
CA VAL A 174 -3.46 19.05 32.36
C VAL A 174 -4.30 17.87 31.95
N GLU A 175 -4.86 17.18 32.93
CA GLU A 175 -5.81 16.10 32.73
C GLU A 175 -7.24 16.65 32.79
N TRP A 176 -8.10 16.15 31.91
CA TRP A 176 -9.49 16.57 31.82
C TRP A 176 -10.41 15.39 31.55
N PRO A 177 -11.29 15.01 32.50
CA PRO A 177 -12.34 14.04 32.22
C PRO A 177 -13.41 14.67 31.34
N VAL A 178 -13.82 13.98 30.28
CA VAL A 178 -14.87 14.45 29.38
C VAL A 178 -16.24 14.19 30.02
N ALA A 179 -16.81 15.20 30.66
CA ALA A 179 -18.06 15.09 31.43
C ALA A 179 -19.36 15.18 30.60
N GLY A 180 -19.29 15.19 29.26
CA GLY A 180 -20.46 15.40 28.40
C GLY A 180 -20.48 14.52 27.16
N GLY A 181 -21.63 13.87 26.92
CA GLY A 181 -21.84 13.01 25.76
C GLY A 181 -21.45 11.54 25.96
N LEU A 182 -21.31 11.09 27.22
CA LEU A 182 -21.04 9.70 27.60
C LEU A 182 -22.24 9.09 28.38
N PRO A 183 -22.49 7.78 28.29
CA PRO A 183 -21.80 6.83 27.41
C PRO A 183 -22.08 7.11 25.92
N LEU A 184 -21.08 6.85 25.08
CA LEU A 184 -21.13 7.11 23.63
C LEU A 184 -21.04 5.79 22.87
N ILE A 185 -22.03 5.51 22.02
CA ILE A 185 -21.89 4.45 21.02
C ILE A 185 -20.93 4.95 19.94
N ALA A 186 -19.83 4.24 19.76
CA ALA A 186 -18.77 4.55 18.80
C ALA A 186 -18.60 3.42 17.79
N CYS A 187 -18.10 3.80 16.61
CA CYS A 187 -17.83 2.89 15.51
C CYS A 187 -16.33 2.71 15.35
N ILE A 188 -15.87 1.46 15.31
CA ILE A 188 -14.51 1.14 14.92
C ILE A 188 -14.48 1.11 13.38
N GLU A 189 -13.80 2.10 12.79
CA GLU A 189 -13.75 2.32 11.35
C GLU A 189 -12.30 2.35 10.86
N PRO A 190 -11.72 1.20 10.47
CA PRO A 190 -10.31 1.11 10.08
C PRO A 190 -9.90 1.96 8.86
N TYR A 191 -10.88 2.47 8.10
CA TYR A 191 -10.63 3.36 6.96
C TYR A 191 -10.35 4.81 7.38
N ASP A 192 -10.92 5.29 8.49
CA ASP A 192 -10.77 6.68 8.92
C ASP A 192 -9.37 6.87 9.55
N ASN A 193 -8.56 7.79 9.03
CA ASN A 193 -7.21 8.04 9.58
C ASN A 193 -7.21 8.99 10.79
N GLN A 194 -8.40 9.39 11.28
CA GLN A 194 -8.59 10.35 12.36
C GLN A 194 -9.82 9.99 13.19
N PHE A 195 -9.75 10.32 14.48
CA PHE A 195 -10.92 10.25 15.36
C PHE A 195 -11.95 11.31 14.98
N ARG A 196 -13.20 10.88 14.81
CA ARG A 196 -14.35 11.76 14.63
C ARG A 196 -15.12 11.84 15.92
N PHE A 197 -15.14 13.02 16.54
CA PHE A 197 -15.84 13.23 17.81
C PHE A 197 -17.14 14.01 17.64
N PRO A 198 -18.16 13.73 18.48
CA PRO A 198 -19.28 14.64 18.67
C PRO A 198 -18.82 16.05 19.05
N THR A 199 -19.55 17.07 18.61
CA THR A 199 -19.24 18.49 18.85
C THR A 199 -18.91 18.83 20.31
N PRO A 200 -19.62 18.32 21.35
CA PRO A 200 -19.28 18.62 22.73
C PRO A 200 -17.87 18.16 23.15
N ILE A 201 -17.45 16.98 22.68
CA ILE A 201 -16.13 16.42 22.95
C ILE A 201 -15.07 17.20 22.18
N LEU A 202 -15.32 17.47 20.90
CA LEU A 202 -14.41 18.27 20.06
C LEU A 202 -14.20 19.68 20.62
N ASN A 203 -15.25 20.34 21.12
CA ASN A 203 -15.14 21.65 21.76
C ASN A 203 -14.32 21.60 23.06
N THR A 204 -14.37 20.48 23.77
CA THR A 204 -13.52 20.27 24.96
C THR A 204 -12.06 20.14 24.55
N VAL A 205 -11.75 19.33 23.53
CA VAL A 205 -10.40 19.23 22.96
C VAL A 205 -9.89 20.60 22.51
N LYS A 206 -10.67 21.35 21.73
CA LYS A 206 -10.32 22.71 21.27
C LYS A 206 -10.03 23.66 22.42
N ARG A 207 -10.84 23.62 23.48
CA ARG A 207 -10.64 24.45 24.69
C ARG A 207 -9.34 24.08 25.42
N MET A 208 -9.01 22.79 25.50
CA MET A 208 -7.76 22.34 26.11
C MET A 208 -6.54 22.79 25.30
N LEU A 209 -6.65 22.80 23.98
CA LEU A 209 -5.56 23.14 23.06
C LEU A 209 -5.32 24.64 22.84
N GLY A 210 -5.99 25.53 23.59
CA GLY A 210 -5.78 26.99 23.48
C GLY A 210 -6.93 27.80 22.85
N LYS A 211 -8.05 27.13 22.49
CA LYS A 211 -9.24 27.66 21.78
C LYS A 211 -9.01 27.80 20.26
N ASP A 212 -10.09 28.10 19.53
CA ASP A 212 -10.10 28.15 18.06
C ASP A 212 -9.09 29.15 17.45
N ASN A 213 -8.63 30.16 18.20
CA ASN A 213 -7.69 31.16 17.71
C ASN A 213 -6.27 30.61 17.46
N ASP A 214 -5.91 29.49 18.10
CA ASP A 214 -4.61 28.85 17.93
C ASP A 214 -4.64 27.77 16.82
N LEU A 215 -5.82 27.52 16.24
CA LEU A 215 -5.99 26.63 15.12
C LEU A 215 -5.64 27.37 13.82
N ILE A 216 -4.86 26.70 12.98
CA ILE A 216 -4.48 27.19 11.66
C ILE A 216 -5.59 26.83 10.67
N ASP A 217 -6.19 27.84 10.05
CA ASP A 217 -7.22 27.65 9.03
C ASP A 217 -6.64 27.10 7.72
N ALA A 218 -7.42 26.26 7.02
CA ALA A 218 -7.00 25.64 5.77
C ALA A 218 -6.66 26.64 4.65
N SER A 219 -7.26 27.84 4.69
CA SER A 219 -6.93 28.94 3.78
C SER A 219 -5.48 29.41 3.87
N THR A 220 -4.77 29.13 4.96
CA THR A 220 -3.36 29.51 5.15
C THR A 220 -2.38 28.58 4.44
N TYR A 221 -2.83 27.41 3.98
CA TYR A 221 -2.03 26.46 3.20
C TYR A 221 -2.72 26.05 1.89
N PRO A 222 -3.06 27.02 1.01
CA PRO A 222 -3.92 26.78 -0.15
C PRO A 222 -3.33 25.80 -1.19
N ASP A 223 -2.00 25.67 -1.21
CA ASP A 223 -1.28 24.74 -2.10
C ASP A 223 -1.22 23.30 -1.56
N LEU A 224 -1.70 23.07 -0.33
CA LEU A 224 -1.72 21.78 0.33
C LEU A 224 -3.14 21.22 0.37
N TYR A 225 -3.40 20.22 -0.45
CA TYR A 225 -4.63 19.45 -0.40
C TYR A 225 -4.55 18.41 0.72
N ASN A 226 -5.27 18.67 1.83
CA ASN A 226 -5.48 17.72 2.92
C ASN A 226 -6.90 17.15 2.85
N VAL A 227 -7.01 15.83 2.77
CA VAL A 227 -8.28 15.12 2.52
C VAL A 227 -9.06 14.89 3.81
N GLU A 228 -8.36 14.80 4.94
CA GLU A 228 -8.96 14.65 6.26
C GLU A 228 -8.27 15.68 7.15
N PRO A 229 -8.68 16.97 7.10
CA PRO A 229 -8.11 17.97 7.97
C PRO A 229 -8.58 17.72 9.40
N GLY A 230 -7.62 17.39 10.27
CA GLY A 230 -7.83 17.39 11.72
C GLY A 230 -7.72 18.81 12.29
N LEU A 231 -7.50 18.92 13.60
CA LEU A 231 -7.13 20.19 14.21
C LEU A 231 -5.66 20.50 13.86
N VAL A 232 -5.42 21.59 13.13
CA VAL A 232 -4.08 22.03 12.72
C VAL A 232 -3.63 23.18 13.62
N TYR A 233 -2.37 23.16 14.04
CA TYR A 233 -1.76 24.17 14.91
C TYR A 233 -0.29 24.38 14.53
N ASP A 234 0.30 25.47 15.03
CA ASP A 234 1.71 25.77 14.80
C ASP A 234 2.60 24.78 15.56
N ALA A 235 3.60 24.22 14.88
CA ALA A 235 4.54 23.28 15.50
C ALA A 235 5.35 23.91 16.65
N SER A 236 5.53 25.24 16.66
CA SER A 236 6.19 25.98 17.75
C SER A 236 5.41 25.94 19.07
N SER A 237 4.11 25.64 19.04
CA SER A 237 3.28 25.49 20.24
C SER A 237 3.68 24.28 21.11
N ASN A 238 4.50 23.35 20.59
CA ASN A 238 4.97 22.15 21.31
C ASN A 238 3.84 21.44 22.07
N ILE A 239 2.80 21.03 21.34
CA ILE A 239 1.63 20.37 21.91
C ILE A 239 1.91 18.87 22.06
N SER A 240 1.62 18.34 23.24
CA SER A 240 1.45 16.91 23.49
C SER A 240 0.00 16.67 23.89
N PHE A 241 -0.63 15.65 23.32
CA PHE A 241 -2.03 15.32 23.56
C PHE A 241 -2.22 13.80 23.53
N SER A 242 -2.53 13.19 24.68
CA SER A 242 -2.92 11.77 24.75
C SER A 242 -4.37 11.63 25.21
N MET A 243 -4.95 10.46 24.92
CA MET A 243 -6.33 10.15 25.26
C MET A 243 -6.41 8.74 25.79
N THR A 244 -7.09 8.58 26.92
CA THR A 244 -7.46 7.27 27.44
C THR A 244 -8.95 7.09 27.31
N VAL A 245 -9.36 5.98 26.70
CA VAL A 245 -10.76 5.61 26.49
C VAL A 245 -11.06 4.36 27.31
N THR A 246 -12.13 4.40 28.10
CA THR A 246 -12.69 3.21 28.74
C THR A 246 -13.90 2.76 27.94
N ILE A 247 -13.88 1.52 27.48
CA ILE A 247 -14.95 0.85 26.75
C ILE A 247 -15.74 -0.02 27.76
N GLU A 248 -17.00 -0.33 27.45
CA GLU A 248 -17.79 -1.30 28.22
C GLU A 248 -17.02 -2.61 28.46
N ASP A 249 -17.37 -3.27 29.56
CA ASP A 249 -16.67 -4.44 30.13
C ASP A 249 -15.26 -4.17 30.67
N GLY A 250 -14.81 -2.90 30.68
CA GLY A 250 -13.63 -2.45 31.41
C GLY A 250 -12.34 -2.40 30.60
N LEU A 251 -12.39 -2.60 29.27
CA LEU A 251 -11.24 -2.39 28.41
C LEU A 251 -10.82 -0.92 28.44
N LYS A 252 -9.59 -0.66 28.88
CA LYS A 252 -8.99 0.67 28.93
C LYS A 252 -7.87 0.79 27.90
N VAL A 253 -8.02 1.71 26.97
CA VAL A 253 -7.06 1.92 25.86
C VAL A 253 -6.44 3.30 26.00
N GLU A 254 -5.12 3.35 26.15
CA GLU A 254 -4.35 4.59 26.05
C GLU A 254 -3.89 4.80 24.60
N ILE A 255 -4.22 5.97 24.06
CA ILE A 255 -3.76 6.42 22.75
C ILE A 255 -2.73 7.53 23.00
N PRO A 256 -1.44 7.26 22.76
CA PRO A 256 -0.37 8.17 23.11
C PRO A 256 -0.28 9.35 22.15
N SER A 257 0.40 10.41 22.58
CA SER A 257 0.47 11.65 21.80
C SER A 257 1.09 11.48 20.42
N TYR A 258 2.02 10.55 20.25
CA TYR A 258 2.67 10.35 18.97
C TYR A 258 1.74 9.72 17.90
N GLU A 259 0.57 9.22 18.29
CA GLU A 259 -0.49 8.76 17.37
C GLU A 259 -1.50 9.87 17.04
N LEU A 260 -1.77 10.79 17.97
CA LEU A 260 -2.77 11.85 17.82
C LEU A 260 -2.20 13.16 17.28
N VAL A 261 -0.93 13.42 17.57
CA VAL A 261 -0.18 14.61 17.13
C VAL A 261 0.77 14.19 16.02
N ARG A 262 0.49 14.64 14.80
CA ARG A 262 1.31 14.33 13.62
C ARG A 262 1.57 15.57 12.77
N PRO A 263 2.71 15.63 12.06
CA PRO A 263 2.94 16.68 11.08
C PRO A 263 1.79 16.73 10.07
N LEU A 264 1.41 17.95 9.65
CA LEU A 264 0.42 18.14 8.61
C LEU A 264 0.92 17.47 7.31
N ARG A 265 0.15 16.50 6.81
CA ARG A 265 0.41 15.80 5.56
C ARG A 265 -0.63 16.20 4.53
N GLY A 266 -0.19 16.33 3.28
CA GLY A 266 -1.08 16.62 2.17
C GLY A 266 -0.34 16.53 0.84
N LEU A 267 -1.12 16.66 -0.22
CA LEU A 267 -0.64 16.61 -1.59
C LEU A 267 -0.55 18.02 -2.14
N ASP A 268 0.38 18.26 -3.06
CA ASP A 268 0.38 19.50 -3.82
C ASP A 268 -0.70 19.48 -4.93
N ALA A 269 -0.80 20.60 -5.65
CA ALA A 269 -1.68 20.75 -6.82
C ALA A 269 -1.44 19.68 -7.91
N LYS A 270 -0.27 19.04 -7.95
CA LYS A 270 0.09 17.99 -8.93
C LYS A 270 -0.11 16.56 -8.40
N GLY A 271 -0.33 16.39 -7.09
CA GLY A 271 -0.48 15.09 -6.43
C GLY A 271 0.77 14.44 -5.92
N ALA A 272 1.87 15.17 -5.90
CA ALA A 272 3.06 14.75 -5.21
C ALA A 272 2.91 15.03 -3.71
N PRO A 273 3.51 14.19 -2.85
CA PRO A 273 3.72 14.56 -1.46
C PRO A 273 4.51 15.89 -1.40
N MET A 274 4.15 16.79 -0.49
CA MET A 274 4.88 18.05 -0.30
C MET A 274 6.14 17.88 0.57
N VAL A 275 6.18 16.82 1.38
CA VAL A 275 7.21 16.57 2.38
C VAL A 275 7.95 15.27 2.04
N TYR A 276 9.26 15.38 1.89
CA TYR A 276 10.18 14.25 1.82
C TYR A 276 10.67 13.93 3.23
N LEU A 277 10.47 12.69 3.66
CA LEU A 277 10.94 12.19 4.94
C LEU A 277 12.16 11.31 4.72
N PHE A 278 13.27 11.67 5.37
CA PHE A 278 14.45 10.84 5.50
C PHE A 278 14.56 10.36 6.95
N VAL A 279 14.56 9.05 7.19
CA VAL A 279 14.77 8.45 8.52
C VAL A 279 16.11 7.74 8.51
N ASN A 280 17.00 8.10 9.44
CA ASN A 280 18.31 7.51 9.62
C ASN A 280 18.35 6.77 10.97
N HIS A 281 18.03 5.48 10.94
CA HIS A 281 18.01 4.62 12.12
C HIS A 281 19.39 4.48 12.79
N GLU A 282 20.48 4.45 12.01
CA GLU A 282 21.86 4.38 12.54
C GLU A 282 22.18 5.56 13.47
N ASN A 283 21.66 6.75 13.12
CA ASN A 283 21.87 7.95 13.93
C ASN A 283 20.67 8.27 14.84
N SER A 284 19.63 7.44 14.86
CA SER A 284 18.36 7.72 15.55
C SER A 284 17.80 9.12 15.22
N THR A 285 17.94 9.55 13.96
CA THR A 285 17.52 10.88 13.52
C THR A 285 16.56 10.78 12.35
N PHE A 286 15.77 11.82 12.16
CA PHE A 286 14.96 12.00 10.97
C PHE A 286 15.12 13.42 10.44
N SER A 287 14.84 13.62 9.17
CA SER A 287 14.93 14.90 8.49
C SER A 287 13.75 15.05 7.55
N LEU A 288 13.09 16.19 7.62
CA LEU A 288 12.03 16.58 6.71
C LEU A 288 12.59 17.60 5.73
N ALA A 289 12.31 17.43 4.45
CA ALA A 289 12.65 18.38 3.41
C ALA A 289 11.46 18.60 2.48
N ARG A 290 11.44 19.73 1.77
CA ARG A 290 10.49 19.89 0.65
C ARG A 290 10.87 18.91 -0.46
N GLN A 291 9.92 18.11 -0.94
CA GLN A 291 10.20 17.17 -2.03
C GLN A 291 10.60 17.94 -3.31
N ASN A 292 11.77 17.62 -3.89
CA ASN A 292 12.21 18.23 -5.14
C ASN A 292 11.41 17.67 -6.32
N GLN A 293 10.50 18.47 -6.86
CA GLN A 293 9.60 18.05 -7.95
C GLN A 293 10.21 18.14 -9.36
N GLY A 294 11.44 18.67 -9.48
CA GLY A 294 12.14 18.81 -10.76
C GLY A 294 13.18 17.72 -11.04
N GLN A 295 13.37 16.76 -10.12
CA GLN A 295 14.36 15.70 -10.31
C GLN A 295 13.82 14.61 -11.25
N THR A 296 14.44 14.46 -12.41
CA THR A 296 14.15 13.38 -13.38
C THR A 296 15.00 12.13 -13.14
N PHE A 297 15.93 12.17 -12.18
CA PHE A 297 16.86 11.08 -11.86
C PHE A 297 17.01 10.93 -10.34
N LEU A 298 17.20 9.68 -9.90
CA LEU A 298 17.45 9.33 -8.50
C LEU A 298 18.92 9.66 -8.14
N ASP A 299 19.14 10.71 -7.35
CA ASP A 299 20.44 10.96 -6.70
C ASP A 299 20.44 10.29 -5.32
N VAL A 300 20.75 8.99 -5.31
CA VAL A 300 20.79 8.19 -4.08
C VAL A 300 22.03 8.55 -3.27
N LYS A 301 21.83 9.11 -2.07
CA LYS A 301 22.90 9.34 -1.09
C LYS A 301 22.78 8.32 0.04
N SER A 302 23.85 7.56 0.30
CA SER A 302 23.95 6.73 1.50
C SER A 302 24.30 7.60 2.70
N SER A 303 23.60 7.41 3.83
CA SER A 303 23.97 8.00 5.12
C SER A 303 25.03 7.20 5.88
N GLY A 304 25.25 5.93 5.50
CA GLY A 304 26.32 5.08 6.04
C GLY A 304 27.59 5.19 5.21
N LYS A 305 28.75 5.09 5.88
CA LYS A 305 30.01 4.74 5.20
C LYS A 305 29.85 3.31 4.70
N CYS A 306 29.94 3.08 3.39
CA CYS A 306 30.06 1.72 2.87
C CYS A 306 31.20 1.03 3.63
N PRO A 307 31.04 -0.22 4.10
CA PRO A 307 32.17 -0.96 4.64
C PRO A 307 33.27 -0.93 3.59
N SER A 308 34.45 -0.43 3.98
CA SER A 308 35.63 -0.48 3.14
C SER A 308 35.76 -1.92 2.65
N ALA A 309 35.82 -2.12 1.33
CA ALA A 309 36.01 -3.44 0.77
C ALA A 309 37.12 -4.16 1.55
N PRO A 310 36.92 -5.40 2.01
CA PRO A 310 37.93 -6.11 2.76
C PRO A 310 39.23 -6.05 1.96
N ALA A 311 40.31 -5.60 2.61
CA ALA A 311 41.60 -5.49 1.95
C ALA A 311 41.92 -6.85 1.32
N LEU A 312 42.12 -6.88 -0.01
CA LEU A 312 42.44 -8.10 -0.74
C LEU A 312 43.55 -8.84 0.01
N THR A 313 43.28 -10.08 0.37
CA THR A 313 44.26 -10.91 1.07
C THR A 313 45.45 -11.13 0.13
N LYS A 314 46.62 -11.48 0.67
CA LYS A 314 47.79 -11.83 -0.17
C LYS A 314 47.46 -12.97 -1.15
N SER A 315 46.51 -13.85 -0.78
CA SER A 315 46.00 -14.93 -1.63
C SER A 315 45.24 -14.39 -2.84
N ASP A 316 44.35 -13.41 -2.64
CA ASP A 316 43.54 -12.85 -3.72
C ASP A 316 44.39 -12.07 -4.73
N LYS A 317 45.41 -11.35 -4.23
CA LYS A 317 46.40 -10.68 -5.09
C LYS A 317 47.23 -11.69 -5.90
N GLY A 318 47.55 -12.84 -5.31
CA GLY A 318 48.23 -13.95 -5.97
C GLY A 318 47.40 -14.55 -7.09
N LEU A 319 46.10 -14.80 -6.85
CA LEU A 319 45.19 -15.38 -7.84
C LEU A 319 44.99 -14.46 -9.05
N ILE A 320 44.87 -13.15 -8.82
CA ILE A 320 44.77 -12.14 -9.88
C ILE A 320 46.06 -12.10 -10.71
N ALA A 321 47.23 -12.14 -10.07
CA ALA A 321 48.51 -12.16 -10.78
C ALA A 321 48.66 -13.41 -11.68
N VAL A 322 48.27 -14.59 -11.17
CA VAL A 322 48.27 -15.84 -11.96
C VAL A 322 47.29 -15.77 -13.13
N GLY A 323 46.09 -15.22 -12.90
CA GLY A 323 45.09 -15.03 -13.96
C GLY A 323 45.57 -14.12 -15.09
N VAL A 324 46.27 -13.02 -14.77
CA VAL A 324 46.83 -12.11 -15.78
C VAL A 324 47.94 -12.80 -16.59
N VAL A 325 48.85 -13.54 -15.94
CA VAL A 325 49.93 -14.25 -16.64
C VAL A 325 49.37 -15.32 -17.59
N LEU A 326 48.38 -16.11 -17.13
CA LEU A 326 47.70 -17.10 -17.97
C LEU A 326 46.96 -16.45 -19.14
N GLY A 327 46.27 -15.33 -18.91
CA GLY A 327 45.59 -14.58 -19.96
C GLY A 327 46.54 -14.11 -21.06
N VAL A 328 47.70 -13.56 -20.69
CA VAL A 328 48.73 -13.13 -21.66
C VAL A 328 49.30 -14.32 -22.44
N LEU A 329 49.55 -15.45 -21.78
CA LEU A 329 50.05 -16.67 -22.45
C LEU A 329 49.04 -17.23 -23.46
N ILE A 330 47.75 -17.26 -23.11
CA ILE A 330 46.68 -17.74 -24.00
C ILE A 330 46.58 -16.82 -25.22
N ILE A 331 46.57 -15.49 -25.02
CA ILE A 331 46.52 -14.52 -26.11
C ILE A 331 47.74 -14.69 -27.03
N GLY A 332 48.95 -14.82 -26.45
CA GLY A 332 50.17 -15.07 -27.21
C GLY A 332 50.12 -16.35 -28.05
N LEU A 333 49.56 -17.44 -27.50
CA LEU A 333 49.39 -18.70 -28.21
C LEU A 333 48.40 -18.58 -29.38
N VAL A 334 47.27 -17.89 -29.16
CA VAL A 334 46.27 -17.62 -30.21
C VAL A 334 46.89 -16.79 -31.34
N CYS A 335 47.62 -15.72 -31.01
CA CYS A 335 48.34 -14.92 -31.99
C CYS A 335 49.39 -15.72 -32.76
N TYR A 336 50.12 -16.62 -32.08
CA TYR A 336 51.12 -17.48 -32.71
C TYR A 336 50.48 -18.48 -33.68
N VAL A 337 49.38 -19.13 -33.28
CA VAL A 337 48.64 -20.06 -34.16
C VAL A 337 48.07 -19.33 -35.37
N ALA A 338 47.46 -18.15 -35.17
CA ALA A 338 46.97 -17.32 -36.27
C ALA A 338 48.08 -16.93 -37.25
N TYR A 339 49.23 -16.48 -36.73
CA TYR A 339 50.41 -16.17 -37.55
C TYR A 339 50.91 -17.40 -38.33
N ARG A 340 50.94 -18.58 -37.72
CA ARG A 340 51.39 -19.81 -38.38
C ARG A 340 50.42 -20.31 -39.45
N CYS A 341 49.11 -20.11 -39.26
CA CYS A 341 48.10 -20.39 -40.26
C CYS A 341 48.19 -19.44 -41.46
N TRP A 342 48.49 -18.16 -41.22
CA TRP A 342 48.70 -17.18 -42.30
C TRP A 342 49.97 -17.42 -43.11
N LYS A 343 51.01 -18.03 -42.53
CA LYS A 343 52.28 -18.25 -43.22
C LYS A 343 52.34 -19.54 -44.05
N LYS A 344 51.25 -20.31 -44.16
CA LYS A 344 51.21 -21.45 -45.08
C LYS A 344 51.19 -20.92 -46.53
N PRO A 345 52.18 -21.25 -47.36
CA PRO A 345 52.23 -20.77 -48.75
C PRO A 345 51.04 -21.35 -49.53
N LEU A 346 50.30 -20.46 -50.18
CA LEU A 346 49.33 -20.76 -51.24
C LEU A 346 50.07 -21.40 -52.42
N ALA A 347 50.32 -22.70 -52.33
CA ALA A 347 50.76 -23.51 -53.45
C ALA A 347 49.57 -24.37 -53.92
N ASN A 348 49.12 -24.06 -55.13
CA ASN A 348 48.31 -24.89 -56.03
C ASN A 348 46.94 -25.36 -55.56
N VAL A 349 45.91 -24.57 -55.88
CA VAL A 349 44.69 -25.11 -56.51
C VAL A 349 44.17 -24.08 -57.53
N ARG A 350 44.75 -24.12 -58.73
CA ARG A 350 44.04 -23.78 -59.97
C ARG A 350 43.71 -25.12 -60.65
N ASP A 351 42.60 -25.11 -61.38
CA ASP A 351 42.10 -26.16 -62.28
C ASP A 351 41.16 -27.19 -61.64
N ALA A 352 39.85 -26.97 -61.82
CA ALA A 352 38.97 -27.91 -62.50
C ALA A 352 37.55 -27.34 -62.56
N GLU A 353 37.29 -26.60 -63.63
CA GLU A 353 35.95 -26.32 -64.13
C GLU A 353 35.48 -27.52 -64.96
N THR A 354 34.17 -27.81 -64.94
CA THR A 354 33.38 -28.49 -66.00
C THR A 354 33.05 -29.99 -65.85
N LYS A 355 31.74 -30.24 -65.66
CA LYS A 355 30.82 -31.28 -66.20
C LYS A 355 29.99 -31.90 -65.06
N ARG A 356 28.71 -32.25 -65.19
CA ARG A 356 27.60 -32.04 -66.14
C ARG A 356 26.43 -32.82 -65.48
N ASN A 357 25.21 -32.28 -65.54
CA ASN A 357 23.89 -32.95 -65.46
C ASN A 357 23.71 -34.23 -64.62
N GLU A 358 22.74 -34.19 -63.70
CA GLU A 358 21.48 -34.97 -63.80
C GLU A 358 20.46 -34.52 -62.72
N ARG A 359 19.18 -34.46 -63.12
CA ARG A 359 17.92 -34.36 -62.32
C ARG A 359 17.34 -35.81 -62.23
N PRO A 360 16.24 -36.15 -61.52
CA PRO A 360 15.40 -35.41 -60.55
C PRO A 360 14.91 -36.27 -59.32
N ASP A 361 14.01 -35.66 -58.52
CA ASP A 361 12.91 -36.21 -57.69
C ASP A 361 13.17 -36.99 -56.38
N CYS A 362 12.61 -36.46 -55.25
CA CYS A 362 11.46 -37.05 -54.52
C CYS A 362 11.34 -36.57 -53.05
N PHE A 363 10.09 -36.25 -52.63
CA PHE A 363 9.47 -36.40 -51.30
C PHE A 363 10.00 -35.58 -50.10
N ASN A 364 9.23 -35.16 -49.09
CA ASN A 364 7.81 -34.87 -48.84
C ASN A 364 7.78 -34.22 -47.43
N ASP A 365 6.76 -33.38 -47.20
CA ASP A 365 5.99 -33.16 -45.96
C ASP A 365 6.61 -33.49 -44.59
N LEU A 366 6.58 -32.51 -43.69
CA LEU A 366 6.36 -32.73 -42.26
C LEU A 366 5.54 -31.57 -41.67
N GLU A 367 4.23 -31.80 -41.58
CA GLU A 367 3.27 -31.07 -40.76
C GLU A 367 3.66 -31.13 -39.28
N VAL A 368 3.49 -30.02 -38.57
CA VAL A 368 3.53 -29.95 -37.10
C VAL A 368 2.09 -29.86 -36.58
N PRO A 369 1.66 -30.70 -35.61
CA PRO A 369 0.26 -30.79 -35.21
C PRO A 369 -0.17 -29.70 -34.21
N SER A 370 -1.42 -29.23 -34.37
CA SER A 370 -2.15 -28.43 -33.41
C SER A 370 -2.68 -29.26 -32.22
N PRO A 371 -2.71 -28.73 -30.97
CA PRO A 371 -3.25 -29.46 -29.83
C PRO A 371 -4.79 -29.52 -29.81
N GLN A 372 -5.32 -30.70 -29.50
CA GLN A 372 -6.74 -30.97 -29.30
C GLN A 372 -7.26 -30.48 -27.94
N ARG A 373 -8.50 -29.98 -27.96
CA ARG A 373 -9.40 -29.77 -26.82
C ARG A 373 -9.91 -31.12 -26.27
N PRO A 374 -10.07 -31.30 -24.96
CA PRO A 374 -10.94 -32.32 -24.42
C PRO A 374 -12.37 -31.79 -24.25
N SER A 375 -13.32 -32.58 -24.75
CA SER A 375 -14.75 -32.46 -24.56
C SER A 375 -15.25 -33.52 -23.57
N VAL A 376 -15.94 -33.01 -22.54
CA VAL A 376 -17.26 -33.46 -22.04
C VAL A 376 -17.32 -34.74 -21.19
N GLU A 377 -17.99 -34.64 -20.05
CA GLU A 377 -19.05 -35.59 -19.71
C GLU A 377 -20.11 -34.95 -18.80
N GLU A 378 -21.36 -35.04 -19.25
CA GLU A 378 -22.58 -34.87 -18.47
C GLU A 378 -22.81 -36.12 -17.61
N GLY A 379 -23.26 -35.90 -16.38
CA GLY A 379 -23.73 -36.91 -15.42
C GLY A 379 -24.42 -36.22 -14.26
#